data_AF-A0A1S2M407-F1
#
_entry.id   AF-A0A1S2M407-F1
#
_cell.length_a   1.000
_cell.length_b   1.000
_cell.length_c   1.000
_cell.angle_alpha   90.00
_cell.angle_beta   90.00
_cell.angle_gamma   90.00
#
_symmetry.space_group_name_H-M   'P 1'
#
loop_
_entity.id
_entity.type
_entity.pdbx_description
1 polymer ?
#
loop_
_entity_poly.entity_id
_entity_poly.type
_entity_poly.pdbx_seq_one_letter_code
_entity_poly.pdbx_strand_id
1 'polypeptide(L)'
;MKNSNSSMNLDIESIQHALYSVNRHAKTAIVKRDLYEIKNNTLQKLINIGHAKKLWLEYSTQPGKAKQSTVVLVKVGIKTKGNPHFFHMIPEKEDYITLKHKGVVCPQDLHNPKSSMSLNTAKKILLQFIGAKPQKVKVQKPTKPALNKNVFISSFLDGSSRSRKR
;
A
#
# COMPACT_ATOMS: atom_id res chain seq x y z
N MET A 1 11.13 -32.16 -7.75
CA MET A 1 10.53 -30.80 -7.82
C MET A 1 9.65 -30.62 -6.59
N LYS A 2 9.99 -29.71 -5.67
CA LYS A 2 9.29 -29.58 -4.38
C LYS A 2 8.06 -28.68 -4.55
N ASN A 3 6.87 -29.28 -4.67
CA ASN A 3 5.59 -28.58 -4.60
C ASN A 3 5.27 -28.24 -3.13
N SER A 4 5.69 -27.06 -2.68
CA SER A 4 5.25 -26.51 -1.39
C SER A 4 3.85 -25.89 -1.55
N ASN A 5 2.84 -26.72 -1.77
CA ASN A 5 1.44 -26.32 -1.65
C ASN A 5 1.06 -26.28 -0.17
N SER A 6 1.59 -25.31 0.57
CA SER A 6 1.01 -24.92 1.85
C SER A 6 -0.19 -24.03 1.56
N SER A 7 -1.27 -24.62 1.06
CA SER A 7 -2.59 -24.00 0.97
C SER A 7 -3.15 -23.85 2.37
N MET A 8 -2.55 -22.93 3.14
CA MET A 8 -3.22 -22.35 4.29
C MET A 8 -4.43 -21.62 3.73
N ASN A 9 -5.64 -22.09 4.06
CA ASN A 9 -6.89 -21.38 3.77
C ASN A 9 -6.85 -20.05 4.52
N LEU A 10 -6.21 -19.04 3.92
CA LEU A 10 -6.21 -17.69 4.43
C LEU A 10 -7.63 -17.16 4.27
N ASP A 11 -8.21 -16.76 5.40
CA ASP A 11 -9.53 -16.20 5.43
C ASP A 11 -9.59 -14.90 4.60
N ILE A 12 -10.62 -14.77 3.77
CA ILE A 12 -10.79 -13.64 2.84
C ILE A 12 -10.93 -12.34 3.63
N GLU A 13 -11.54 -12.39 4.81
CA GLU A 13 -11.66 -11.23 5.69
C GLU A 13 -10.28 -10.73 6.16
N SER A 14 -9.38 -11.66 6.50
CA SER A 14 -7.99 -11.32 6.84
C SER A 14 -7.26 -10.63 5.68
N ILE A 15 -7.53 -11.06 4.44
CA ILE A 15 -6.96 -10.46 3.23
C ILE A 15 -7.54 -9.06 3.00
N GLN A 16 -8.85 -8.88 3.21
CA GLN A 16 -9.49 -7.56 3.10
C GLN A 16 -8.89 -6.55 4.09
N HIS A 17 -8.72 -6.96 5.35
CA HIS A 17 -8.08 -6.14 6.38
C HIS A 17 -6.60 -5.84 6.03
N ALA A 18 -5.87 -6.83 5.52
CA ALA A 18 -4.50 -6.66 5.05
C ALA A 18 -4.40 -5.66 3.90
N LEU A 19 -5.32 -5.73 2.95
CA LEU A 19 -5.37 -4.82 1.83
C LEU A 19 -5.72 -3.40 2.26
N TYR A 20 -6.64 -3.24 3.23
CA TYR A 20 -6.97 -1.94 3.83
C TYR A 20 -5.76 -1.30 4.50
N SER A 21 -5.04 -2.06 5.35
CA SER A 21 -3.86 -1.55 6.04
C SER A 21 -2.74 -1.20 5.06
N VAL A 22 -2.42 -2.06 4.09
CA VAL A 22 -1.40 -1.76 3.06
C VAL A 22 -1.75 -0.50 2.26
N ASN A 23 -3.02 -0.34 1.87
CA ASN A 23 -3.46 0.84 1.13
C ASN A 23 -3.34 2.13 1.97
N ARG A 24 -3.67 2.07 3.27
CA ARG A 24 -3.49 3.20 4.19
C ARG A 24 -2.03 3.65 4.25
N HIS A 25 -1.10 2.70 4.36
CA HIS A 25 0.34 2.99 4.39
C HIS A 25 0.89 3.41 3.03
N ALA A 26 0.37 2.89 1.91
CA ALA A 26 0.80 3.29 0.57
C ALA A 26 0.53 4.78 0.29
N LYS A 27 -0.53 5.35 0.87
CA LYS A 27 -0.84 6.79 0.73
C LYS A 27 0.22 7.67 1.40
N THR A 28 0.77 7.23 2.54
CA THR A 28 1.68 8.02 3.39
C THR A 28 3.16 7.66 3.26
N ALA A 29 3.51 6.47 2.74
CA ALA A 29 4.89 6.02 2.66
C ALA A 29 5.75 6.86 1.70
N ILE A 30 7.02 7.07 2.04
CA ILE A 30 7.99 7.78 1.18
C ILE A 30 8.38 6.89 -0.03
N VAL A 31 8.53 5.58 0.19
CA VAL A 31 8.80 4.58 -0.88
C VAL A 31 7.53 3.76 -1.12
N LYS A 32 6.74 4.15 -2.12
CA LYS A 32 5.38 3.61 -2.35
C LYS A 32 5.29 2.42 -3.29
N ARG A 33 6.30 2.18 -4.14
CA ARG A 33 6.24 1.24 -5.28
C ARG A 33 5.85 -0.18 -4.84
N ASP A 34 6.58 -0.74 -3.87
CA ASP A 34 6.35 -2.11 -3.36
C ASP A 34 4.92 -2.33 -2.86
N LEU A 35 4.34 -1.33 -2.16
CA LEU A 35 3.01 -1.45 -1.58
C LEU A 35 1.92 -1.43 -2.65
N TYR A 36 2.11 -0.64 -3.72
CA TYR A 36 1.20 -0.60 -4.85
C TYR A 36 1.23 -1.91 -5.64
N GLU A 37 2.42 -2.49 -5.85
CA GLU A 37 2.57 -3.79 -6.50
C GLU A 37 1.88 -4.90 -5.71
N ILE A 38 2.14 -4.98 -4.40
CA ILE A 38 1.47 -5.96 -3.54
C ILE A 38 -0.06 -5.80 -3.61
N LYS A 39 -0.56 -4.56 -3.53
CA LYS A 39 -2.00 -4.27 -3.62
C LYS A 39 -2.58 -4.74 -4.96
N ASN A 40 -1.96 -4.35 -6.08
CA ASN A 40 -2.46 -4.63 -7.42
C ASN A 40 -2.44 -6.14 -7.72
N ASN A 41 -1.34 -6.83 -7.40
CA ASN A 41 -1.21 -8.27 -7.60
C ASN A 41 -2.23 -9.05 -6.75
N THR A 42 -2.47 -8.61 -5.51
CA THR A 42 -3.52 -9.21 -4.66
C THR A 42 -4.89 -9.06 -5.30
N LEU A 43 -5.25 -7.84 -5.74
CA LEU A 43 -6.56 -7.57 -6.33
C LEU A 43 -6.78 -8.37 -7.62
N GLN A 44 -5.79 -8.41 -8.51
CA GLN A 44 -5.85 -9.24 -9.72
C GLN A 44 -6.08 -10.72 -9.39
N LYS A 45 -5.36 -11.26 -8.42
CA LYS A 45 -5.56 -12.64 -7.97
C LYS A 45 -6.97 -12.87 -7.39
N LEU A 46 -7.49 -11.94 -6.60
CA LEU A 46 -8.85 -12.02 -6.04
C LEU A 46 -9.93 -11.96 -7.12
N ILE A 47 -9.71 -11.18 -8.18
CA ILE A 47 -10.61 -11.10 -9.35
C ILE A 47 -10.59 -12.45 -10.08
N ASN A 48 -9.41 -13.03 -10.32
CA ASN A 48 -9.26 -14.31 -11.01
C ASN A 48 -9.92 -15.48 -10.26
N ILE A 49 -9.86 -15.49 -8.92
CA ILE A 49 -10.55 -16.49 -8.08
C ILE A 49 -12.07 -16.20 -7.99
N GLY A 50 -12.50 -14.98 -8.36
CA GLY A 50 -13.90 -14.56 -8.30
C GLY A 50 -14.38 -14.15 -6.90
N HIS A 51 -13.46 -13.80 -5.99
CA HIS A 51 -13.80 -13.17 -4.70
C HIS A 51 -13.87 -11.64 -4.80
N ALA A 52 -13.43 -11.07 -5.92
CA ALA A 52 -13.54 -9.66 -6.24
C ALA A 52 -14.14 -9.46 -7.64
N LYS A 53 -14.76 -8.30 -7.86
CA LYS A 53 -15.34 -7.92 -9.15
C LYS A 53 -15.05 -6.44 -9.43
N LYS A 54 -14.62 -6.15 -10.66
CA LYS A 54 -14.58 -4.78 -11.19
C LYS A 54 -16.02 -4.32 -11.41
N LEU A 55 -16.40 -3.18 -10.83
CA LEU A 55 -17.77 -2.70 -10.85
C LEU A 55 -18.02 -1.70 -11.99
N TRP A 56 -17.34 -0.55 -11.96
CA TRP A 56 -17.47 0.51 -12.95
C TRP A 56 -16.26 1.45 -12.90
N LEU A 57 -16.19 2.39 -13.84
CA LEU A 57 -15.18 3.44 -13.89
C LEU A 57 -15.67 4.72 -13.22
N GLU A 58 -14.79 5.40 -12.49
CA GLU A 58 -15.04 6.68 -11.81
C GLU A 58 -13.91 7.67 -12.09
N TYR A 59 -14.17 8.95 -11.84
CA TYR A 59 -13.09 9.93 -11.77
C TYR A 59 -12.30 9.80 -10.46
N SER A 60 -11.01 10.06 -10.52
CA SER A 60 -10.15 10.11 -9.34
C SER A 60 -10.54 11.28 -8.42
N THR A 61 -10.45 11.05 -7.11
CA THR A 61 -10.65 12.08 -6.06
C THR A 61 -9.38 12.82 -5.69
N GLN A 62 -8.23 12.49 -6.31
CA GLN A 62 -6.99 13.18 -6.02
C GLN A 62 -7.12 14.65 -6.47
N PRO A 63 -6.99 15.65 -5.58
CA PRO A 63 -7.38 17.04 -5.86
C PRO A 63 -6.72 17.62 -7.12
N GLY A 64 -5.44 17.34 -7.34
CA GLY A 64 -4.72 17.81 -8.54
C GLY A 64 -4.99 17.05 -9.83
N LYS A 65 -5.74 15.93 -9.80
CA LYS A 65 -6.07 15.09 -10.96
C LYS A 65 -7.56 14.75 -11.05
N ALA A 66 -8.38 15.48 -10.28
CA ALA A 66 -9.81 15.27 -10.24
C ALA A 66 -10.40 15.49 -11.63
N LYS A 67 -11.29 14.59 -12.07
CA LYS A 67 -11.91 14.59 -13.41
C LYS A 67 -10.95 14.41 -14.61
N GLN A 68 -9.64 14.46 -14.40
CA GLN A 68 -8.63 14.22 -15.45
C GLN A 68 -8.25 12.75 -15.55
N SER A 69 -8.25 12.03 -14.42
CA SER A 69 -7.88 10.62 -14.36
C SER A 69 -9.06 9.75 -13.98
N THR A 70 -9.18 8.62 -14.66
CA THR A 70 -10.19 7.58 -14.40
C THR A 70 -9.59 6.48 -13.52
N VAL A 71 -10.40 5.91 -12.65
CA VAL A 71 -10.07 4.79 -11.78
C VAL A 71 -11.15 3.71 -11.87
N VAL A 72 -10.76 2.45 -11.71
CA VAL A 72 -11.73 1.33 -11.61
C VAL A 72 -12.06 1.11 -10.14
N LEU A 73 -13.36 1.05 -9.84
CA LEU A 73 -13.83 0.59 -8.53
C LEU A 73 -13.92 -0.94 -8.51
N VAL A 74 -13.27 -1.56 -7.54
CA VAL A 74 -13.26 -3.01 -7.33
C VAL A 74 -13.88 -3.33 -5.98
N LYS A 75 -14.88 -4.21 -5.99
CA LYS A 75 -15.52 -4.76 -4.78
C LYS A 75 -14.88 -6.10 -4.43
N VAL A 76 -14.38 -6.24 -3.21
CA VAL A 76 -13.74 -7.44 -2.67
C VAL A 76 -14.61 -8.02 -1.55
N GLY A 77 -14.74 -9.35 -1.52
CA GLY A 77 -15.53 -10.08 -0.51
C GLY A 77 -16.96 -10.37 -0.93
N ILE A 78 -17.19 -10.59 -2.23
CA ILE A 78 -18.55 -10.78 -2.79
C ILE A 78 -19.17 -12.10 -2.33
N LYS A 79 -18.34 -13.12 -2.09
CA LYS A 79 -18.76 -14.46 -1.67
C LYS A 79 -18.65 -14.68 -0.15
N THR A 80 -18.30 -13.63 0.60
CA THR A 80 -18.07 -13.71 2.05
C THR A 80 -19.31 -13.19 2.78
N LYS A 81 -19.58 -13.71 3.99
CA LYS A 81 -20.71 -13.26 4.81
C LYS A 81 -20.49 -11.85 5.40
N GLY A 82 -19.24 -11.43 5.56
CA GLY A 82 -18.87 -10.11 6.09
C GLY A 82 -19.06 -8.94 5.11
N ASN A 83 -18.68 -7.74 5.58
CA ASN A 83 -18.85 -6.51 4.80
C ASN A 83 -17.85 -6.45 3.62
N PRO A 84 -18.32 -6.10 2.42
CA PRO A 84 -17.45 -5.95 1.27
C PRO A 84 -16.56 -4.70 1.42
N HIS A 85 -15.36 -4.81 0.89
CA HIS A 85 -14.42 -3.69 0.83
C HIS A 85 -14.31 -3.19 -0.62
N PHE A 86 -14.15 -1.88 -0.78
CA PHE A 86 -14.01 -1.21 -2.05
C PHE A 86 -12.60 -0.64 -2.21
N PHE A 87 -11.99 -0.90 -3.36
CA PHE A 87 -10.64 -0.45 -3.68
C PHE A 87 -10.58 0.13 -5.08
N HIS A 88 -9.68 1.09 -5.27
CA HIS A 88 -9.41 1.67 -6.58
C HIS A 88 -8.20 1.01 -7.23
N MET A 89 -8.34 0.71 -8.52
CA MET A 89 -7.27 0.23 -9.40
C MET A 89 -7.05 1.20 -10.56
N ILE A 90 -5.86 1.12 -11.16
CA ILE A 90 -5.58 1.78 -12.43
C ILE A 90 -6.39 1.03 -13.50
N PRO A 91 -7.14 1.74 -14.37
CA PRO A 91 -7.91 1.11 -15.44
C PRO A 91 -7.00 0.49 -16.50
N GLU A 92 -7.40 -0.67 -16.99
CA GLU A 92 -6.80 -1.32 -18.17
C GLU A 92 -7.60 -0.96 -19.44
N LYS A 93 -7.03 -1.20 -20.62
CA LYS A 93 -7.69 -0.87 -21.90
C LYS A 93 -9.04 -1.55 -22.05
N GLU A 94 -9.14 -2.81 -21.59
CA GLU A 94 -10.36 -3.61 -21.62
C GLU A 94 -11.46 -3.05 -20.69
N ASP A 95 -11.07 -2.39 -19.60
CA ASP A 95 -12.02 -1.83 -18.64
C ASP A 95 -12.84 -0.69 -19.25
N TYR A 96 -12.24 0.10 -20.16
CA TYR A 96 -12.95 1.16 -20.88
C TYR A 96 -14.00 0.63 -21.86
N ILE A 97 -13.84 -0.61 -22.32
CA ILE A 97 -14.77 -1.26 -23.26
C ILE A 97 -15.89 -1.95 -22.48
N THR A 98 -15.53 -2.62 -21.38
CA THR A 98 -16.44 -3.52 -20.64
C THR A 98 -17.20 -2.83 -19.51
N LEU A 99 -16.64 -1.79 -18.89
CA LEU A 99 -17.22 -1.13 -17.73
C LEU A 99 -17.84 0.22 -18.09
N LYS A 100 -19.05 0.46 -17.58
CA LYS A 100 -19.70 1.77 -17.68
C LYS A 100 -18.92 2.80 -16.85
N HIS A 101 -18.74 4.01 -17.38
CA HIS A 101 -18.23 5.15 -16.62
C HIS A 101 -19.38 5.87 -15.91
N LYS A 102 -19.33 6.01 -14.58
CA LYS A 102 -20.40 6.68 -13.81
C LYS A 102 -20.37 8.21 -13.90
N GLY A 103 -19.27 8.80 -14.35
CA GLY A 103 -19.14 10.26 -14.55
C GLY A 103 -19.08 11.09 -13.26
N VAL A 104 -19.45 10.50 -12.14
CA VAL A 104 -19.42 11.08 -10.80
C VAL A 104 -18.59 10.15 -9.90
N VAL A 105 -17.89 10.75 -8.94
CA VAL A 105 -17.24 9.99 -7.87
C VAL A 105 -18.34 9.45 -6.95
N CYS A 106 -18.33 8.15 -6.64
CA CYS A 106 -19.32 7.64 -5.70
C CYS A 106 -19.14 8.27 -4.30
N PRO A 107 -20.25 8.53 -3.59
CA PRO A 107 -20.22 9.22 -2.30
C PRO A 107 -19.47 8.43 -1.22
N GLN A 108 -19.14 9.13 -0.13
CA GLN A 108 -18.35 8.66 1.01
C GLN A 108 -18.91 7.40 1.70
N ASP A 109 -20.14 6.98 1.44
CA ASP A 109 -20.78 5.80 2.06
C ASP A 109 -20.09 4.46 1.72
N LEU A 110 -19.15 4.44 0.78
CA LEU A 110 -18.33 3.27 0.43
C LEU A 110 -17.03 3.18 1.27
N HIS A 111 -16.96 3.85 2.42
CA HIS A 111 -15.81 3.72 3.31
C HIS A 111 -15.63 2.27 3.78
N ASN A 112 -14.41 1.77 3.58
CA ASN A 112 -14.02 0.47 4.13
C ASN A 112 -14.10 0.51 5.65
N PRO A 113 -14.61 -0.56 6.30
CA PRO A 113 -14.63 -0.64 7.75
C PRO A 113 -13.22 -0.49 8.30
N LYS A 114 -13.09 0.22 9.44
CA LYS A 114 -11.79 0.46 10.06
C LYS A 114 -11.26 -0.87 10.59
N SER A 115 -10.17 -1.34 9.99
CA SER A 115 -9.39 -2.46 10.51
C SER A 115 -7.99 -1.99 10.88
N SER A 116 -7.50 -2.46 12.03
CA SER A 116 -6.16 -2.17 12.51
C SER A 116 -5.31 -3.43 12.45
N MET A 117 -4.28 -3.40 11.60
CA MET A 117 -3.23 -4.41 11.64
C MET A 117 -1.89 -3.77 11.26
N SER A 118 -0.81 -4.31 11.81
CA SER A 118 0.53 -3.82 11.51
C SER A 118 0.85 -3.96 10.01
N LEU A 119 1.63 -3.03 9.47
CA LEU A 119 2.07 -3.10 8.07
C LEU A 119 2.83 -4.40 7.77
N ASN A 120 3.64 -4.86 8.73
CA ASN A 120 4.44 -6.08 8.56
C ASN A 120 3.56 -7.33 8.50
N THR A 121 2.54 -7.44 9.36
CA THR A 121 1.59 -8.57 9.30
C THR A 121 0.76 -8.53 8.02
N ALA A 122 0.28 -7.35 7.62
CA ALA A 122 -0.47 -7.18 6.38
C ALA A 122 0.33 -7.62 5.15
N LYS A 123 1.58 -7.15 5.03
CA LYS A 123 2.49 -7.56 3.95
C LYS A 123 2.70 -9.07 3.92
N LYS A 124 2.95 -9.69 5.07
CA LYS A 124 3.16 -11.15 5.14
C LYS A 124 1.94 -11.91 4.62
N ILE A 125 0.74 -11.53 5.08
CA ILE A 125 -0.52 -12.16 4.64
C ILE A 125 -0.71 -12.01 3.13
N LEU A 126 -0.54 -10.80 2.59
CA LEU A 126 -0.72 -10.56 1.15
C LEU A 126 0.33 -11.26 0.29
N LEU A 127 1.61 -11.23 0.69
CA LEU A 127 2.69 -11.90 -0.03
C LEU A 127 2.50 -13.43 -0.03
N GLN A 128 2.11 -13.99 1.11
CA GLN A 128 1.77 -15.41 1.23
C GLN A 128 0.58 -15.75 0.33
N PHE A 129 -0.47 -14.91 0.32
CA PHE A 129 -1.62 -15.10 -0.54
C PHE A 129 -1.26 -15.03 -2.03
N ILE A 130 -0.43 -14.08 -2.46
CA ILE A 130 0.02 -13.98 -3.85
C ILE A 130 0.87 -15.21 -4.22
N GLY A 131 1.60 -15.78 -3.28
CA GLY A 131 2.60 -16.83 -3.50
C GLY A 131 3.99 -16.27 -3.81
N ALA A 132 4.19 -14.97 -3.59
CA ALA A 132 5.48 -14.32 -3.76
C ALA A 132 6.34 -14.51 -2.50
N LYS A 133 7.58 -14.99 -2.67
CA LYS A 133 8.54 -15.01 -1.56
C LYS A 133 8.78 -13.58 -1.10
N PRO A 134 8.81 -13.30 0.22
CA PRO A 134 9.07 -11.96 0.70
C PRO A 134 10.44 -11.53 0.17
N GLN A 135 10.46 -10.51 -0.69
CA GLN A 135 11.72 -9.86 -1.02
C GLN A 135 12.26 -9.31 0.30
N LYS A 136 13.39 -9.86 0.75
CA LYS A 136 14.13 -9.28 1.86
C LYS A 136 14.60 -7.93 1.36
N VAL A 137 13.82 -6.88 1.62
CA VAL A 137 14.30 -5.51 1.47
C VAL A 137 15.55 -5.46 2.32
N LYS A 138 16.72 -5.32 1.69
CA LYS A 138 17.95 -4.99 2.38
C LYS A 138 17.70 -3.60 2.94
N VAL A 139 17.11 -3.53 4.14
CA VAL A 139 17.06 -2.31 4.92
C VAL A 139 18.52 -1.99 5.16
N GLN A 140 19.07 -1.07 4.36
CA GLN A 140 20.37 -0.51 4.65
C GLN A 140 20.20 0.06 6.05
N LYS A 141 20.88 -0.55 7.03
CA LYS A 141 20.94 0.01 8.38
C LYS A 141 21.37 1.47 8.18
N PRO A 142 20.71 2.46 8.80
CA PRO A 142 21.21 3.81 8.73
C PRO A 142 22.66 3.75 9.22
N THR A 143 23.60 3.92 8.29
CA THR A 143 25.00 4.07 8.65
C THR A 143 25.02 5.31 9.50
N LYS A 144 25.34 5.17 10.79
CA LYS A 144 25.60 6.33 11.65
C LYS A 144 26.57 7.20 10.85
N PRO A 145 26.23 8.45 10.50
CA PRO A 145 27.17 9.29 9.78
C PRO A 145 28.45 9.32 10.62
N ALA A 146 29.58 9.01 10.00
CA ALA A 146 30.86 9.20 10.67
C ALA A 146 30.90 10.66 11.14
N LEU A 147 31.15 10.89 12.42
CA LEU A 147 31.29 12.22 12.97
C LEU A 147 32.39 12.94 12.16
N ASN A 148 32.01 13.90 11.33
CA ASN A 148 32.98 14.70 10.59
C ASN A 148 33.78 15.51 11.62
N LYS A 149 35.02 15.08 11.87
CA LYS A 149 35.96 15.79 12.77
C LYS A 149 36.37 17.17 12.25
N ASN A 150 36.02 17.49 11.00
CA ASN A 150 36.35 18.75 10.33
C ASN A 150 35.18 19.74 10.31
N VAL A 151 34.11 19.49 11.08
CA VAL A 151 33.13 20.56 11.36
C VAL A 151 33.84 21.56 12.26
N PHE A 152 34.19 22.73 11.71
CA PHE A 152 34.58 23.90 12.50
C PHE A 152 33.37 24.29 13.36
N ILE A 153 33.28 23.71 14.55
CA ILE A 153 32.40 24.21 15.61
C ILE A 153 32.98 25.56 16.00
N SER A 154 32.17 26.62 15.87
CA SER A 154 32.63 27.96 16.23
C SER A 154 33.07 27.95 17.69
N SER A 155 34.21 28.58 17.98
CA SER A 155 34.71 28.74 19.35
C SER A 155 33.75 29.52 20.26
N PHE A 156 32.69 30.10 19.69
CA PHE A 156 31.58 30.73 20.40
C PHE A 156 30.64 29.72 21.09
N LEU A 157 30.50 28.51 20.55
CA LEU A 157 29.60 27.48 21.09
C LEU A 157 30.30 26.47 22.01
N ASP A 158 31.62 26.29 21.87
CA ASP A 158 32.35 25.22 22.57
C ASP A 158 32.78 25.56 24.00
N GLY A 159 32.47 26.74 24.53
CA GLY A 159 32.72 27.10 25.95
C GLY A 159 34.19 27.03 26.40
N SER A 160 35.13 26.68 25.52
CA SER A 160 36.55 26.57 25.85
C SER A 160 37.15 27.97 25.90
N SER A 161 37.05 28.61 27.05
CA SER A 161 37.80 29.81 27.40
C SER A 161 39.30 29.48 27.35
N ARG A 162 39.97 29.80 26.24
CA ARG A 162 41.44 29.86 26.24
C ARG A 162 41.83 30.93 27.24
N SER A 163 42.42 30.53 28.37
CA SER A 163 42.96 31.49 29.33
C SER A 163 44.02 32.32 28.61
N ARG A 164 43.78 33.63 28.51
CA ARG A 164 44.82 34.57 28.10
C ARG A 164 45.83 34.62 29.24
N LYS A 165 46.95 33.92 29.10
CA LYS A 165 48.12 34.21 29.94
C LYS A 165 48.56 35.63 29.61
N ARG A 166 48.61 36.46 30.66
CA ARG A 166 49.21 37.79 30.67
C ARG A 166 50.72 37.68 30.61
#